data_AF-A0A9Y4NT40-F1
#
_entry.id   AF-A0A9Y4NT40-F1
#
_cell.length_a   1.000
_cell.length_b   1.000
_cell.length_c   1.000
_cell.angle_alpha   90.00
_cell.angle_beta   90.00
_cell.angle_gamma   90.00
#
_symmetry.space_group_name_H-M   'P 1'
#
loop_
_entity.id
_entity.type
_entity.pdbx_description
1 polymer ?
#
loop_
_entity_poly.entity_id
_entity_poly.type
_entity_poly.pdbx_seq_one_letter_code
_entity_poly.pdbx_strand_id
1 'polypeptide(L)'
;MSLQPVWNVLLGHASLLSSPFFPVLFSLSVYLSCCLPYLLLDLLASRCALVRRYKLQPASVGSASPGLCLALTLYNHLLFIFPLSVMHWYLRPVHLPEQAPPLPRLLAQVLVCLLLFDFQSFIWHLLHHRVPWLYRTFHKVS
;
A
#
# COMPACT_ATOMS: atom_id res chain seq x y z
N MET A 1 -12.28 -5.00 -25.86
CA MET A 1 -12.08 -6.45 -25.66
C MET A 1 -10.69 -6.85 -25.19
N SER A 2 -9.69 -5.95 -25.12
CA SER A 2 -8.32 -6.28 -24.68
C SER A 2 -8.19 -6.73 -23.22
N LEU A 3 -9.05 -6.24 -22.33
CA LEU A 3 -9.03 -6.60 -20.89
C LEU A 3 -9.83 -7.87 -20.57
N GLN A 4 -10.65 -8.36 -21.50
CA GLN A 4 -11.57 -9.47 -21.22
C GLN A 4 -10.87 -10.78 -20.82
N PRO A 5 -9.73 -11.19 -21.43
CA PRO A 5 -9.04 -12.41 -21.03
C PRO A 5 -8.60 -12.38 -19.56
N VAL A 6 -8.01 -11.26 -19.12
CA VAL A 6 -7.61 -11.04 -17.73
C VAL A 6 -8.83 -10.99 -16.81
N TRP A 7 -9.89 -10.31 -17.25
CA TRP A 7 -11.14 -10.22 -16.50
C TRP A 7 -11.79 -11.59 -16.28
N ASN A 8 -11.78 -12.48 -17.28
CA ASN A 8 -12.30 -13.84 -17.16
C ASN A 8 -11.54 -14.65 -16.10
N VAL A 9 -10.21 -14.49 -16.01
CA VAL A 9 -9.41 -15.12 -14.96
C VAL A 9 -9.81 -14.60 -13.58
N LEU A 10 -10.04 -13.29 -13.45
CA LEU A 10 -10.50 -12.66 -12.20
C LEU A 10 -11.90 -13.16 -11.81
N LEU A 11 -12.83 -13.26 -12.77
CA LEU A 11 -14.16 -13.81 -12.53
C LEU A 11 -14.12 -15.27 -12.06
N GLY A 12 -13.15 -16.07 -12.56
CA GLY A 12 -12.92 -17.43 -12.06
C GLY A 12 -12.54 -17.48 -10.56
N HIS A 13 -12.04 -16.38 -10.01
CA HIS A 13 -11.70 -16.21 -8.59
C HIS A 13 -12.67 -15.27 -7.87
N ALA A 14 -13.89 -15.07 -8.38
CA ALA A 14 -14.88 -14.13 -7.83
C ALA A 14 -15.19 -14.37 -6.34
N SER A 15 -15.21 -15.63 -5.88
CA SER A 15 -15.41 -15.95 -4.47
C SER A 15 -14.31 -15.38 -3.57
N LEU A 16 -13.07 -15.38 -4.05
CA LEU A 16 -11.92 -14.79 -3.37
C LEU A 16 -11.97 -13.27 -3.45
N LEU A 17 -12.27 -12.68 -4.62
CA LEU A 17 -12.38 -11.23 -4.81
C LEU A 17 -13.50 -10.58 -3.99
N SER A 18 -14.59 -11.31 -3.76
CA SER A 18 -15.72 -10.88 -2.94
C SER A 18 -15.49 -11.07 -1.44
N SER A 19 -14.35 -11.64 -1.03
CA SER A 19 -14.01 -11.81 0.39
C SER A 19 -13.64 -10.48 1.04
N PRO A 20 -14.11 -10.16 2.26
CA PRO A 20 -13.72 -8.94 2.96
C PRO A 20 -12.23 -8.92 3.32
N PHE A 21 -11.55 -10.07 3.33
CA PHE A 21 -10.12 -10.18 3.62
C PHE A 21 -9.24 -9.90 2.40
N PHE A 22 -9.79 -10.06 1.19
CA PHE A 22 -8.99 -9.97 -0.03
C PHE A 22 -8.29 -8.62 -0.21
N PRO A 23 -8.95 -7.46 -0.06
CA PRO A 23 -8.29 -6.16 -0.23
C PRO A 23 -7.09 -5.98 0.71
N VAL A 24 -7.22 -6.45 1.95
CA VAL A 24 -6.17 -6.32 2.97
C VAL A 24 -4.98 -7.22 2.65
N LEU A 25 -5.24 -8.50 2.38
CA LEU A 25 -4.19 -9.46 2.05
C LEU A 25 -3.48 -9.11 0.73
N PHE A 26 -4.25 -8.66 -0.25
CA PHE A 26 -3.71 -8.22 -1.53
C PHE A 26 -2.82 -6.99 -1.36
N SER A 27 -3.30 -5.94 -0.67
CA SER A 27 -2.53 -4.72 -0.39
C SER A 27 -1.23 -5.04 0.36
N LEU A 28 -1.32 -5.86 1.41
CA LEU A 28 -0.15 -6.29 2.17
C LEU A 28 0.84 -7.08 1.31
N SER A 29 0.36 -8.00 0.48
CA SER A 29 1.22 -8.82 -0.38
C SER A 29 1.94 -7.98 -1.42
N VAL A 30 1.26 -7.00 -2.02
CA VAL A 30 1.87 -6.05 -2.96
C VAL A 30 2.91 -5.19 -2.25
N TYR A 31 2.58 -4.63 -1.08
CA TYR A 31 3.52 -3.85 -0.27
C TYR A 31 4.79 -4.65 0.06
N LEU A 32 4.64 -5.86 0.60
CA LEU A 32 5.77 -6.72 0.94
C LEU A 32 6.59 -7.09 -0.30
N SER A 33 5.93 -7.42 -1.41
CA SER A 33 6.61 -7.73 -2.68
C SER A 33 7.44 -6.54 -3.19
N CYS A 34 6.92 -5.31 -3.07
CA CYS A 34 7.64 -4.11 -3.45
C CYS A 34 8.79 -3.78 -2.50
N CYS A 35 8.64 -4.05 -1.20
CA CYS A 35 9.67 -3.80 -0.20
C CYS A 35 10.78 -4.87 -0.19
N LEU A 36 10.46 -6.11 -0.53
CA LEU A 36 11.36 -7.26 -0.43
C LEU A 36 12.68 -7.06 -1.18
N PRO A 37 12.72 -6.54 -2.43
CA PRO A 37 13.98 -6.26 -3.12
C PRO A 37 14.89 -5.32 -2.34
N TYR A 38 14.33 -4.26 -1.72
CA TYR A 38 15.11 -3.30 -0.94
C TYR A 38 15.63 -3.90 0.36
N LEU A 39 14.83 -4.72 1.03
CA LEU A 39 15.26 -5.46 2.22
C LEU A 39 16.40 -6.44 1.88
N LEU A 40 16.29 -7.16 0.76
CA LEU A 40 17.34 -8.06 0.29
C LEU A 40 18.63 -7.30 -0.06
N LEU A 41 18.51 -6.14 -0.70
CA LEU A 41 19.66 -5.27 -1.00
C LEU A 41 20.32 -4.74 0.27
N ASP A 42 19.56 -4.38 1.30
CA ASP A 42 20.13 -3.91 2.57
C ASP A 42 20.81 -5.04 3.35
N LEU A 43 20.23 -6.24 3.36
CA LEU A 43 20.88 -7.45 3.87
C LEU A 43 22.16 -7.77 3.08
N LEU A 44 22.14 -7.65 1.76
CA LEU A 44 23.31 -7.90 0.91
C LEU A 44 24.40 -6.84 1.12
N ALA A 45 24.04 -5.57 1.35
CA ALA A 45 24.99 -4.49 1.67
C ALA A 45 25.76 -4.75 2.98
N SER A 46 25.13 -5.45 3.94
CA SER A 46 25.82 -5.88 5.17
C SER A 46 26.93 -6.90 4.88
N ARG A 47 26.77 -7.74 3.85
CA ARG A 47 27.70 -8.82 3.47
C ARG A 47 28.64 -8.47 2.31
N CYS A 48 28.28 -7.49 1.47
CA CYS A 48 28.99 -7.17 0.23
C CYS A 48 29.34 -5.67 0.15
N ALA A 49 30.64 -5.36 0.11
CA ALA A 49 31.15 -4.00 0.03
C ALA A 49 30.77 -3.28 -1.29
N LEU A 50 30.57 -4.02 -2.39
CA LEU A 50 30.17 -3.46 -3.69
C LEU A 50 28.73 -2.94 -3.72
N VAL A 51 27.85 -3.46 -2.86
CA VAL A 51 26.47 -2.95 -2.71
C VAL A 51 26.47 -1.80 -1.71
N ARG A 52 27.28 -1.90 -0.66
CA ARG A 52 27.42 -0.87 0.39
C ARG A 52 27.80 0.51 -0.15
N ARG A 53 28.64 0.59 -1.19
CA ARG A 53 29.03 1.86 -1.83
C ARG A 53 27.87 2.63 -2.49
N TYR A 54 26.74 1.98 -2.75
CA TYR A 54 25.53 2.63 -3.30
C TYR A 54 24.55 3.07 -2.21
N LYS A 55 24.87 2.85 -0.94
CA LYS A 55 24.01 3.26 0.18
C LYS A 55 24.10 4.78 0.35
N LEU A 56 22.99 5.48 0.14
CA LEU A 56 22.90 6.94 0.17
C LEU A 56 23.12 7.54 1.58
N GLN A 57 22.89 6.77 2.65
CA GLN A 57 23.14 7.18 4.04
C GLN A 57 24.13 6.23 4.74
N PRO A 58 25.29 6.71 5.25
CA PRO A 58 26.34 5.86 5.83
C PRO A 58 26.04 5.31 7.23
N ALA A 59 24.98 5.76 7.88
CA ALA A 59 24.60 5.31 9.22
C ALA A 59 23.08 5.12 9.27
N SER A 60 22.66 3.99 9.85
CA SER A 60 21.28 3.65 10.18
C SER A 60 20.65 4.78 10.99
N VAL A 61 19.89 5.66 10.34
CA VAL A 61 18.92 6.51 11.05
C VAL A 61 17.80 5.58 11.51
N GLY A 62 17.79 5.26 12.79
CA GLY A 62 16.72 4.50 13.45
C GLY A 62 16.92 2.98 13.46
N SER A 63 17.39 2.48 14.60
CA SER A 63 17.44 1.08 15.02
C SER A 63 16.03 0.44 15.15
N ALA A 64 15.19 0.51 14.13
CA ALA A 64 13.98 -0.31 14.07
C ALA A 64 14.36 -1.61 13.37
N SER A 65 14.24 -2.74 14.07
CA SER A 65 14.47 -4.04 13.44
C SER A 65 13.47 -4.21 12.28
N PRO A 66 13.87 -4.81 11.14
CA PRO A 66 12.95 -5.09 10.04
C PRO A 66 11.68 -5.83 10.50
N GLY A 67 11.81 -6.67 11.54
CA GLY A 67 10.69 -7.35 12.18
C GLY A 67 9.74 -6.42 12.93
N LEU A 68 10.24 -5.38 13.61
CA LEU A 68 9.41 -4.37 14.26
C LEU A 68 8.65 -3.52 13.23
N CYS A 69 9.32 -3.11 12.13
CA CYS A 69 8.66 -2.40 11.03
C CYS A 69 7.58 -3.27 10.37
N LEU A 70 7.85 -4.55 10.16
CA LEU A 70 6.88 -5.50 9.63
C LEU A 70 5.69 -5.65 10.58
N ALA A 71 5.94 -5.83 11.88
CA ALA A 71 4.90 -5.95 12.90
C ALA A 71 4.04 -4.69 12.99
N LEU A 72 4.65 -3.50 12.92
CA LEU A 72 3.93 -2.23 12.92
C LEU A 72 3.09 -2.06 11.64
N THR A 73 3.62 -2.47 10.50
CA THR A 73 2.89 -2.46 9.21
C THR A 73 1.67 -3.37 9.28
N LEU A 74 1.83 -4.60 9.79
CA LEU A 74 0.75 -5.55 9.99
C LEU A 74 -0.30 -5.02 10.96
N TYR A 75 0.13 -4.45 12.10
CA TYR A 75 -0.74 -3.83 13.09
C TYR A 75 -1.58 -2.71 12.46
N ASN A 76 -0.95 -1.80 11.71
CA ASN A 76 -1.65 -0.72 11.05
C ASN A 76 -2.64 -1.22 9.99
N HIS A 77 -2.28 -2.24 9.22
CA HIS A 77 -3.21 -2.85 8.25
C HIS A 77 -4.40 -3.51 8.94
N LEU A 78 -4.18 -4.22 10.05
CA LEU A 78 -5.24 -4.91 10.79
C LEU A 78 -6.17 -3.96 11.56
N LEU A 79 -5.65 -2.85 12.09
CA LEU A 79 -6.49 -1.92 12.87
C LEU A 79 -7.15 -0.82 12.06
N PHE A 80 -6.50 -0.32 11.00
CA PHE A 80 -7.05 0.79 10.22
C PHE A 80 -7.70 0.30 8.93
N ILE A 81 -7.02 -0.56 8.17
CA ILE A 81 -7.46 -0.93 6.83
C ILE A 81 -8.52 -2.03 6.88
N PHE A 82 -8.34 -3.03 7.76
CA PHE A 82 -9.27 -4.15 7.85
C PHE A 82 -10.70 -3.76 8.31
N PRO A 83 -10.91 -2.96 9.37
CA PRO A 83 -12.26 -2.57 9.76
C PRO A 83 -12.98 -1.74 8.69
N LEU A 84 -12.25 -0.85 8.02
CA LEU A 84 -12.79 -0.09 6.89
C LEU A 84 -13.18 -1.00 5.72
N SER A 85 -12.37 -2.03 5.44
CA SER A 85 -12.64 -3.01 4.37
C SER A 85 -13.89 -3.84 4.70
N VAL A 86 -14.02 -4.33 5.94
CA VAL A 86 -15.21 -5.08 6.40
C VAL A 86 -16.46 -4.19 6.39
N MET A 87 -16.34 -2.95 6.88
CA MET A 87 -17.45 -1.99 6.87
C MET A 87 -17.90 -1.68 5.44
N HIS A 88 -16.95 -1.41 4.52
CA HIS A 88 -17.27 -1.18 3.12
C HIS A 88 -17.96 -2.38 2.48
N TRP A 89 -17.44 -3.59 2.73
CA TRP A 89 -18.02 -4.84 2.25
C TRP A 89 -19.45 -5.07 2.77
N TYR A 90 -19.69 -4.81 4.06
CA TYR A 90 -21.01 -4.93 4.67
C TYR A 90 -22.02 -3.92 4.09
N LEU A 91 -21.58 -2.67 3.86
CA LEU A 91 -22.44 -1.61 3.34
C LEU A 91 -22.64 -1.69 1.81
N ARG A 92 -21.69 -2.27 1.08
CA ARG A 92 -21.74 -2.43 -0.37
C ARG A 92 -21.29 -3.84 -0.76
N PRO A 93 -22.23 -4.80 -0.85
CA PRO A 93 -21.91 -6.11 -1.39
C PRO A 93 -21.27 -5.99 -2.77
N VAL A 94 -20.16 -6.71 -2.94
CA VAL A 94 -19.34 -6.68 -4.16
C VAL A 94 -20.11 -7.34 -5.29
N HIS A 95 -20.42 -6.56 -6.33
CA HIS A 95 -21.03 -7.05 -7.57
C HIS A 95 -20.01 -6.92 -8.69
N LEU A 96 -19.46 -8.05 -9.14
CA LEU A 96 -18.51 -8.11 -10.26
C LEU A 96 -19.31 -8.17 -11.57
N PRO A 97 -19.19 -7.18 -12.48
CA PRO A 97 -19.86 -7.24 -13.77
C PRO A 97 -19.26 -8.35 -14.65
N GLU A 98 -20.08 -8.99 -15.48
CA GLU A 98 -19.62 -10.05 -16.40
C GLU A 98 -18.65 -9.53 -17.47
N GLN A 99 -18.80 -8.28 -17.87
CA GLN A 99 -17.96 -7.64 -18.87
C GLN A 99 -16.87 -6.78 -18.21
N ALA A 100 -15.66 -6.88 -18.76
CA ALA A 100 -14.57 -6.02 -18.33
C ALA A 100 -14.92 -4.54 -18.58
N PRO A 101 -14.57 -3.63 -17.66
CA PRO A 101 -14.72 -2.21 -17.93
C PRO A 101 -13.88 -1.82 -19.15
N PRO A 102 -14.31 -0.82 -19.94
CA PRO A 102 -13.51 -0.33 -21.05
C PRO A 102 -12.19 0.26 -20.52
N LEU A 103 -11.07 -0.04 -21.18
CA LEU A 103 -9.74 0.43 -20.81
C LEU A 103 -9.66 1.93 -20.46
N PRO A 104 -10.24 2.87 -21.25
CA PRO A 104 -10.19 4.29 -20.88
C PRO A 104 -10.89 4.60 -19.55
N ARG A 105 -11.97 3.89 -19.22
CA ARG A 105 -12.67 4.05 -17.93
C ARG A 105 -11.80 3.56 -16.78
N LEU A 106 -11.11 2.42 -16.95
CA LEU A 106 -10.15 1.92 -15.97
C LEU A 106 -9.03 2.93 -15.73
N LEU A 107 -8.42 3.45 -16.81
CA LEU A 107 -7.35 4.45 -16.71
C LEU A 107 -7.82 5.74 -16.04
N ALA A 108 -9.02 6.22 -16.37
CA ALA A 108 -9.60 7.39 -15.73
C ALA A 108 -9.86 7.16 -14.23
N GLN A 109 -10.36 5.99 -13.84
CA GLN A 109 -10.54 5.65 -12.42
C GLN A 109 -9.21 5.59 -11.67
N VAL A 110 -8.18 4.97 -12.23
CA VAL A 110 -6.84 4.96 -11.63
C VAL A 110 -6.29 6.37 -11.49
N LEU A 111 -6.42 7.21 -12.53
CA LEU A 111 -5.99 8.60 -12.47
C LEU A 111 -6.71 9.39 -11.37
N VAL A 112 -8.03 9.24 -11.26
CA VAL A 112 -8.81 9.88 -10.19
C VAL A 112 -8.35 9.40 -8.81
N CYS A 113 -8.10 8.10 -8.63
CA CYS A 113 -7.58 7.57 -7.37
C CYS A 113 -6.20 8.16 -7.02
N LEU A 114 -5.30 8.29 -8.00
CA LEU A 114 -3.98 8.92 -7.80
C LEU A 114 -4.11 10.40 -7.42
N LEU A 115 -4.95 11.15 -8.12
CA LEU A 115 -5.19 12.57 -7.80
C LEU A 115 -5.82 12.75 -6.41
N LEU A 116 -6.76 11.88 -6.04
CA LEU A 116 -7.36 11.90 -4.70
C LEU A 116 -6.32 11.58 -3.61
N PHE A 117 -5.46 10.59 -3.86
CA PHE A 117 -4.37 10.26 -2.96
C PHE A 117 -3.41 11.44 -2.78
N ASP A 118 -2.92 12.03 -3.88
CA ASP A 118 -2.01 13.18 -3.84
C ASP A 118 -2.64 14.38 -3.12
N PHE A 119 -3.91 14.65 -3.39
CA PHE A 119 -4.64 15.73 -2.72
C PHE A 119 -4.77 15.49 -1.22
N GLN A 120 -5.10 14.26 -0.79
CA GLN A 120 -5.15 13.88 0.62
C GLN A 120 -3.78 14.01 1.29
N SER A 121 -2.71 13.54 0.63
CA SER A 121 -1.33 13.70 1.12
C SER A 121 -0.94 15.16 1.27
N PHE A 122 -1.33 16.01 0.31
CA PHE A 122 -1.09 17.45 0.38
C PHE A 122 -1.84 18.12 1.55
N ILE A 123 -3.14 17.82 1.72
CA ILE A 123 -3.92 18.34 2.84
C ILE A 123 -3.32 17.89 4.16
N TRP A 124 -3.00 16.60 4.28
CA TRP A 124 -2.38 16.04 5.48
C TRP A 124 -1.08 16.78 5.79
N HIS A 125 -0.19 16.92 4.81
CA HIS A 125 1.06 17.66 4.95
C HIS A 125 0.82 19.12 5.41
N LEU A 126 -0.11 19.83 4.79
CA LEU A 126 -0.44 21.20 5.17
C LEU A 126 -0.96 21.28 6.60
N LEU A 127 -1.88 20.39 6.99
CA LEU A 127 -2.42 20.32 8.36
C LEU A 127 -1.31 20.02 9.37
N HIS A 128 -0.39 19.13 9.05
CA HIS A 128 0.78 18.83 9.89
C HIS A 128 1.64 20.04 10.17
N HIS A 129 1.87 20.90 9.18
CA HIS A 129 2.65 22.11 9.36
C HIS A 129 1.87 23.23 10.07
N ARG A 130 0.55 23.30 9.87
CA ARG A 130 -0.29 24.36 10.46
C ARG A 130 -0.65 24.10 11.91
N VAL A 131 -0.76 22.85 12.34
CA VAL A 131 -1.15 22.48 13.71
C VAL A 131 0.10 22.10 14.51
N PRO A 132 0.54 22.93 15.48
CA PRO A 132 1.80 22.71 16.21
C PRO A 132 1.85 21.38 16.98
N TRP A 133 0.70 20.86 17.43
CA TRP A 133 0.61 19.54 18.05
C TRP A 133 0.94 18.43 17.06
N LEU A 134 0.34 18.46 15.86
CA LEU A 134 0.56 17.49 14.79
C LEU A 134 2.00 17.56 14.27
N TYR A 135 2.56 18.77 14.19
CA TYR A 135 3.96 19.02 13.86
C TYR A 135 4.92 18.36 14.87
N ARG A 136 4.67 18.56 16.17
CA ARG A 136 5.53 18.01 17.24
C ARG A 136 5.46 16.49 17.35
N THR A 137 4.28 15.91 17.15
CA THR A 137 4.06 14.47 17.33
C THR A 137 4.54 13.65 16.12
N PHE A 138 4.36 14.15 14.90
CA PHE A 138 4.61 13.36 13.68
C PHE A 138 5.82 13.84 12.88
N HIS A 139 6.15 15.13 12.89
CA HIS A 139 7.21 15.67 12.03
C HIS A 139 8.58 15.72 12.74
N LYS A 140 8.60 15.86 14.07
CA LYS A 140 9.83 15.96 14.86
C LYS A 140 10.53 14.61 15.12
N VAL A 141 9.92 13.49 14.70
CA VAL A 141 10.43 12.12 14.88
C VAL A 141 10.98 11.54 13.56
N SER A 142 10.95 12.31 12.46
CA SER A 142 11.58 11.95 11.18
C SER A 142 13.04 12.41 11.11
#